data_AF-A0A9W7L3Q5-F1
#
_entry.id   AF-A0A9W7L3Q5-F1
#
_cell.length_a   1.000
_cell.length_b   1.000
_cell.length_c   1.000
_cell.angle_alpha   90.00
_cell.angle_beta   90.00
_cell.angle_gamma   90.00
#
_symmetry.space_group_name_H-M   'P 1'
#
loop_
_entity.id
_entity.type
_entity.pdbx_description
1 polymer ?
#
loop_
_entity_poly.entity_id
_entity_poly.type
_entity_poly.pdbx_seq_one_letter_code
_entity_poly.pdbx_strand_id
1 'polypeptide(L)'
;MVKKSSTLRLDGPATMLSEEVVSSVVQQGAPANATSAYAAKASVKSTKVLTKLVSKKIQDVKDDWNWKGFGWSFYKSFLYPEAGGVSFRMPISQNFLTYFSRPWLPSINSSIGFYYPWSIGLFLSFSIPLQLYFLFLVRFAQSILHFLKIRKTPVNRVEYSIDVVQRMGVSFSWRYSKRYGYRRMVAPWGLWLPTIRIITRWLDSLAGLGKKLKTEWLISKTAGLGLTSSLYNDGLTGSVVLSLNSFFYDWGSWRGGKSSSYREKLKKMKEAERRRKLVEEGGVVGE
;
A
#
# COMPACT_ATOMS: atom_id res chain seq x y z
N MET A 1 47.47 -2.15 -21.44
CA MET A 1 47.27 -1.62 -20.06
C MET A 1 45.91 -2.08 -19.55
N VAL A 2 45.89 -3.11 -18.71
CA VAL A 2 44.66 -3.76 -18.22
C VAL A 2 44.27 -3.14 -16.87
N LYS A 3 43.18 -2.37 -16.81
CA LYS A 3 42.62 -1.87 -15.55
C LYS A 3 41.76 -2.96 -14.90
N LYS A 4 42.24 -3.50 -13.77
CA LYS A 4 41.49 -4.40 -12.89
C LYS A 4 40.24 -3.68 -12.35
N SER A 5 39.07 -4.26 -12.61
CA SER A 5 37.80 -3.88 -12.00
C SER A 5 37.72 -4.49 -10.59
N SER A 6 37.72 -3.64 -9.57
CA SER A 6 37.53 -4.03 -8.18
C SER A 6 36.04 -4.24 -7.90
N THR A 7 35.65 -5.50 -7.75
CA THR A 7 34.34 -5.91 -7.22
C THR A 7 34.24 -5.55 -5.74
N LEU A 8 33.44 -4.52 -5.44
CA LEU A 8 32.99 -4.20 -4.08
C LEU A 8 32.00 -5.28 -3.62
N ARG A 9 32.49 -6.23 -2.81
CA ARG A 9 31.63 -7.08 -1.98
C ARG A 9 31.14 -6.27 -0.79
N LEU A 10 29.83 -6.02 -0.75
CA LEU A 10 29.12 -5.55 0.42
C LEU A 10 28.83 -6.77 1.31
N ASP A 11 29.86 -7.24 2.01
CA ASP A 11 29.68 -8.08 3.19
C ASP A 11 29.33 -7.14 4.36
N GLY A 12 28.05 -6.79 4.45
CA GLY A 12 27.53 -6.09 5.63
C GLY A 12 27.68 -6.99 6.86
N PRO A 13 28.04 -6.44 8.03
CA PRO A 13 28.21 -7.25 9.23
C PRO A 13 26.87 -7.92 9.56
N ALA A 14 26.82 -9.23 9.41
CA ALA A 14 25.89 -10.05 10.15
C ALA A 14 26.06 -9.63 11.61
N THR A 15 25.00 -9.07 12.18
CA THR A 15 24.88 -8.73 13.58
C THR A 15 25.13 -10.00 14.39
N MET A 16 26.40 -10.30 14.66
CA MET A 16 26.84 -11.03 15.83
C MET A 16 26.52 -10.13 17.01
N LEU A 17 25.24 -10.12 17.39
CA LEU A 17 24.87 -9.86 18.78
C LEU A 17 25.41 -11.06 19.55
N SER A 18 26.67 -10.89 19.91
CA SER A 18 27.51 -11.73 20.73
C SER A 18 26.73 -12.27 21.93
N GLU A 19 26.59 -13.60 21.98
CA GLU A 19 26.27 -14.34 23.21
C GLU A 19 27.33 -14.09 24.32
N GLU A 20 28.46 -13.46 23.98
CA GLU A 20 29.59 -13.13 24.84
C GLU A 20 29.32 -12.04 25.90
N VAL A 21 28.27 -11.22 25.76
CA VAL A 21 27.93 -10.23 26.82
C VAL A 21 27.13 -10.88 27.95
N VAL A 22 26.56 -12.07 27.75
CA VAL A 22 25.76 -12.76 28.78
C VAL A 22 26.63 -13.70 29.63
N SER A 23 27.82 -14.08 29.18
CA SER A 23 28.72 -14.98 29.92
C SER A 23 29.63 -14.29 30.94
N SER A 24 29.87 -12.98 30.83
CA SER A 24 30.84 -12.27 31.69
C SER A 24 30.27 -11.74 33.02
N VAL A 25 28.95 -11.84 33.26
CA VAL A 25 28.31 -11.35 34.50
C VAL A 25 28.25 -12.42 35.61
N VAL A 26 28.76 -13.63 35.38
CA VAL A 26 28.53 -14.78 36.30
C VAL A 26 29.74 -15.12 37.20
N GLN A 27 30.88 -14.42 37.13
CA GLN A 27 32.11 -14.87 37.79
C GLN A 27 32.60 -14.10 39.04
N GLN A 28 31.78 -13.26 39.69
CA GLN A 28 32.16 -12.73 41.02
C GLN A 28 31.19 -13.18 42.11
N GLY A 29 31.73 -14.00 43.01
CA GLY A 29 31.02 -14.78 44.00
C GLY A 29 30.37 -13.95 45.10
N ALA A 30 29.07 -14.15 45.25
CA ALA A 30 28.37 -14.10 46.53
C ALA A 30 27.37 -15.27 46.53
N PRO A 31 27.11 -15.94 47.67
CA PRO A 31 26.11 -17.00 47.74
C PRO A 31 24.73 -16.41 47.42
N ALA A 32 24.34 -16.54 46.15
CA ALA A 32 23.07 -16.07 45.66
C ALA A 32 21.97 -16.89 46.32
N ASN A 33 21.21 -16.24 47.21
CA ASN A 33 19.91 -16.70 47.68
C ASN A 33 19.18 -17.39 46.52
N ALA A 34 18.70 -18.62 46.71
CA ALA A 34 18.12 -19.45 45.65
C ALA A 34 17.09 -18.68 44.77
N THR A 35 16.39 -17.72 45.36
CA THR A 35 15.49 -16.75 44.72
C THR A 35 16.11 -15.99 43.53
N SER A 36 17.39 -15.61 43.60
CA SER A 36 18.14 -14.92 42.54
C SER A 36 18.38 -15.82 41.32
N ALA A 37 18.74 -17.09 41.52
CA ALA A 37 18.94 -18.06 40.44
C ALA A 37 17.63 -18.42 39.71
N TYR A 38 16.50 -18.46 40.43
CA TYR A 38 15.18 -18.65 39.81
C TYR A 38 14.76 -17.44 38.98
N ALA A 39 15.00 -16.21 39.47
CA ALA A 39 14.70 -14.98 38.71
C ALA A 39 15.53 -14.88 37.41
N ALA A 40 16.82 -15.23 37.46
CA ALA A 40 17.68 -15.26 36.27
C ALA A 40 17.23 -16.32 35.24
N LYS A 41 16.86 -17.53 35.69
CA LYS A 41 16.32 -18.58 34.81
C LYS A 41 14.97 -18.19 34.20
N ALA A 42 14.12 -17.47 34.93
CA ALA A 42 12.85 -16.97 34.43
C ALA A 42 13.04 -15.87 33.36
N SER A 43 13.99 -14.95 33.54
CA SER A 43 14.26 -13.89 32.55
C SER A 43 14.80 -14.46 31.23
N VAL A 44 15.74 -15.42 31.29
CA VAL A 44 16.29 -16.06 30.08
C VAL A 44 15.22 -16.84 29.30
N LYS A 45 14.30 -17.53 29.99
CA LYS A 45 13.16 -18.20 29.33
C LYS A 45 12.23 -17.21 28.64
N SER A 46 11.93 -16.08 29.29
CA SER A 46 11.08 -15.01 28.72
C SER A 46 11.68 -14.44 27.43
N THR A 47 12.98 -14.13 27.44
CA THR A 47 13.69 -13.60 26.26
C THR A 47 13.68 -14.59 25.10
N LYS A 48 13.89 -15.89 25.34
CA LYS A 48 13.82 -16.95 24.30
C LYS A 48 12.42 -17.08 23.68
N VAL A 49 11.37 -16.88 24.48
CA VAL A 49 9.99 -16.89 23.96
C VAL A 49 9.74 -15.65 23.09
N LEU A 50 10.17 -14.47 23.54
CA LEU A 50 10.03 -13.23 22.78
C LEU A 50 10.77 -13.29 21.43
N THR A 51 12.03 -13.77 21.41
CA THR A 51 12.80 -13.91 20.17
C THR A 51 12.16 -14.90 19.21
N LYS A 52 11.61 -16.02 19.70
CA LYS A 52 10.85 -16.98 18.89
C LYS A 52 9.58 -16.36 18.30
N LEU A 53 8.84 -15.57 19.09
CA LEU A 53 7.64 -14.87 18.62
C LEU A 53 7.98 -13.80 17.57
N VAL A 54 9.02 -13.00 17.80
CA VAL A 54 9.49 -11.98 16.86
C VAL A 54 9.99 -12.63 15.57
N SER A 55 10.79 -13.70 15.66
CA SER A 55 11.26 -14.46 14.50
C SER A 55 10.10 -15.04 13.69
N LYS A 56 9.09 -15.64 14.35
CA LYS A 56 7.86 -16.10 13.68
C LYS A 56 7.12 -14.97 12.98
N LYS A 57 6.98 -13.80 13.63
CA LYS A 57 6.30 -12.64 13.03
C LYS A 57 7.07 -12.06 11.84
N ILE A 58 8.40 -11.99 11.91
CA ILE A 58 9.23 -11.56 10.78
C ILE A 58 9.06 -12.55 9.62
N GLN A 59 9.03 -13.85 9.90
CA GLN A 59 8.79 -14.86 8.88
C GLN A 59 7.38 -14.74 8.28
N ASP A 60 6.35 -14.51 9.09
CA ASP A 60 4.97 -14.27 8.61
C ASP A 60 4.91 -13.05 7.66
N VAL A 61 5.59 -11.96 8.01
CA VAL A 61 5.69 -10.74 7.19
C VAL A 61 6.43 -11.01 5.88
N LYS A 62 7.53 -11.78 5.94
CA LYS A 62 8.31 -12.18 4.77
C LYS A 62 7.49 -13.09 3.84
N ASP A 63 6.71 -14.01 4.40
CA ASP A 63 5.85 -14.92 3.66
C ASP A 63 4.63 -14.24 3.06
N ASP A 64 4.19 -13.11 3.63
CA ASP A 64 3.08 -12.29 3.10
C ASP A 64 3.55 -11.30 2.02
N TRP A 65 4.84 -11.00 1.97
CA TRP A 65 5.43 -10.12 0.97
C TRP A 65 5.43 -10.77 -0.42
N ASN A 66 4.73 -10.12 -1.34
CA ASN A 66 4.62 -10.48 -2.74
C ASN A 66 4.90 -9.24 -3.59
N TRP A 67 6.10 -9.19 -4.15
CA TRP A 67 6.55 -8.09 -4.99
C TRP A 67 5.68 -7.96 -6.25
N LYS A 68 4.98 -6.83 -6.40
CA LYS A 68 4.10 -6.57 -7.56
C LYS A 68 4.69 -5.61 -8.60
N GLY A 69 5.92 -5.16 -8.39
CA GLY A 69 6.63 -4.27 -9.32
C GLY A 69 6.71 -2.84 -8.82
N PHE A 70 6.79 -1.91 -9.78
CA PHE A 70 6.86 -0.48 -9.55
C PHE A 70 5.87 0.24 -10.48
N GLY A 71 5.47 1.43 -10.07
CA GLY A 71 4.60 2.30 -10.85
C GLY A 71 5.37 3.46 -11.44
N TRP A 72 4.98 3.89 -12.63
CA TRP A 72 5.41 5.17 -13.19
C TRP A 72 4.23 6.11 -13.22
N SER A 73 4.48 7.38 -12.91
CA SER A 73 3.44 8.39 -13.00
C SER A 73 3.97 9.66 -13.61
N PHE A 74 3.29 10.08 -14.67
CA PHE A 74 3.63 11.28 -15.41
C PHE A 74 2.68 12.38 -14.96
N TYR A 75 3.26 13.53 -14.63
CA TYR A 75 2.56 14.69 -14.13
C TYR A 75 2.65 15.79 -15.16
N LYS A 76 1.50 16.38 -15.48
CA LYS A 76 1.43 17.64 -16.21
C LYS A 76 0.51 18.58 -15.45
N SER A 77 1.03 19.75 -15.08
CA SER A 77 0.21 20.80 -14.49
C SER A 77 -0.61 21.51 -15.58
N PHE A 78 -1.88 21.79 -15.27
CA PHE A 78 -2.73 22.66 -16.08
C PHE A 78 -2.48 24.14 -15.80
N LEU A 79 -2.18 24.49 -14.55
CA LEU A 79 -1.94 25.87 -14.14
C LEU A 79 -0.57 26.39 -14.62
N TYR A 80 0.41 25.48 -14.70
CA TYR A 80 1.77 25.81 -15.13
C TYR A 80 2.13 24.96 -16.36
N PRO A 81 1.94 25.50 -17.58
CA PRO A 81 2.21 24.79 -18.84
C PRO A 81 3.65 24.27 -18.96
N GLU A 82 4.61 24.94 -18.34
CA GLU A 82 6.00 24.47 -18.31
C GLU A 82 6.23 23.37 -17.26
N ALA A 83 5.42 23.32 -16.21
CA ALA A 83 5.62 22.36 -15.14
C ALA A 83 5.15 20.96 -15.57
N GLY A 84 6.02 20.00 -15.33
CA GLY A 84 5.78 18.59 -15.55
C GLY A 84 6.75 17.74 -14.75
N GLY A 85 6.57 16.43 -14.77
CA GLY A 85 7.50 15.54 -14.09
C GLY A 85 7.13 14.07 -14.20
N VAL A 86 8.01 13.25 -13.66
CA VAL A 86 7.83 11.81 -13.57
C VAL A 86 8.08 11.37 -12.14
N SER A 87 7.24 10.49 -11.61
CA SER A 87 7.48 9.83 -10.34
C SER A 87 7.52 8.33 -10.47
N PHE A 88 8.47 7.73 -9.78
CA PHE A 88 8.57 6.31 -9.56
C PHE A 88 7.87 5.95 -8.25
N ARG A 89 6.87 5.06 -8.32
CA ARG A 89 5.99 4.70 -7.21
C ARG A 89 6.28 3.28 -6.72
N MET A 90 6.28 3.11 -5.42
CA MET A 90 6.39 1.84 -4.70
C MET A 90 5.19 1.72 -3.74
N PRO A 91 4.17 0.90 -4.05
CA PRO A 91 3.01 0.72 -3.20
C PRO A 91 3.33 -0.29 -2.11
N ILE A 92 3.83 0.24 -1.00
CA ILE A 92 4.28 -0.52 0.17
C ILE A 92 3.20 -1.50 0.62
N SER A 93 1.97 -1.04 0.80
CA SER A 93 0.90 -1.88 1.33
C SER A 93 0.40 -2.93 0.32
N GLN A 94 0.46 -2.64 -0.98
CA GLN A 94 -0.03 -3.56 -2.02
C GLN A 94 0.90 -4.73 -2.29
N ASN A 95 2.15 -4.64 -1.82
CA ASN A 95 3.10 -5.74 -1.82
C ASN A 95 2.84 -6.77 -0.72
N PHE A 96 1.86 -6.56 0.18
CA PHE A 96 1.45 -7.54 1.20
C PHE A 96 0.14 -8.21 0.79
N LEU A 97 0.10 -9.55 0.69
CA LEU A 97 -1.09 -10.27 0.22
C LEU A 97 -2.28 -10.10 1.18
N THR A 98 -2.04 -10.21 2.49
CA THR A 98 -3.06 -10.03 3.52
C THR A 98 -3.67 -8.62 3.42
N TYR A 99 -2.85 -7.63 3.11
CA TYR A 99 -3.30 -6.26 2.93
C TYR A 99 -4.09 -6.07 1.63
N PHE A 100 -3.55 -6.60 0.53
CA PHE A 100 -4.15 -6.49 -0.80
C PHE A 100 -5.53 -7.15 -0.88
N SER A 101 -5.75 -8.25 -0.16
CA SER A 101 -7.04 -8.94 -0.10
C SER A 101 -8.15 -8.16 0.61
N ARG A 102 -7.82 -7.04 1.28
CA ARG A 102 -8.73 -6.25 2.11
C ARG A 102 -8.83 -4.83 1.54
N PRO A 103 -9.71 -4.59 0.54
CA PRO A 103 -9.77 -3.30 -0.16
C PRO A 103 -10.14 -2.12 0.74
N TRP A 104 -10.72 -2.39 1.91
CA TRP A 104 -11.07 -1.37 2.90
C TRP A 104 -9.87 -0.85 3.72
N LEU A 105 -8.70 -1.51 3.66
CA LEU A 105 -7.53 -1.04 4.38
C LEU A 105 -6.88 0.18 3.68
N PRO A 106 -6.23 1.08 4.44
CA PRO A 106 -5.60 2.26 3.87
C PRO A 106 -4.41 1.90 2.97
N SER A 107 -4.40 2.31 1.71
CA SER A 107 -3.23 2.07 0.85
C SER A 107 -2.09 3.01 1.26
N ILE A 108 -0.91 2.45 1.48
CA ILE A 108 0.33 3.18 1.78
C ILE A 108 1.24 3.05 0.56
N ASN A 109 1.61 4.18 -0.02
CA ASN A 109 2.46 4.27 -1.20
C ASN A 109 3.62 5.22 -0.93
N SER A 110 4.82 4.83 -1.34
CA SER A 110 5.98 5.72 -1.42
C SER A 110 6.26 6.08 -2.87
N SER A 111 6.82 7.25 -3.12
CA SER A 111 7.32 7.59 -4.45
C SER A 111 8.49 8.56 -4.42
N ILE A 112 9.32 8.48 -5.45
CA ILE A 112 10.39 9.43 -5.74
C ILE A 112 10.06 10.10 -7.07
N GLY A 113 10.01 11.42 -7.09
CA GLY A 113 9.62 12.20 -8.26
C GLY A 113 10.68 13.20 -8.69
N PHE A 114 10.79 13.40 -10.00
CA PHE A 114 11.61 14.40 -10.66
C PHE A 114 10.69 15.33 -11.44
N TYR A 115 10.79 16.63 -11.20
CA TYR A 115 9.90 17.64 -11.76
C TYR A 115 10.69 18.79 -12.38
N TYR A 116 10.09 19.41 -13.40
CA TYR A 116 10.57 20.62 -14.02
C TYR A 116 9.81 21.85 -13.47
N PRO A 117 10.52 22.96 -13.14
CA PRO A 117 11.98 23.13 -13.20
C PRO A 117 12.69 22.37 -12.06
N TRP A 118 13.90 21.85 -12.36
CA TRP A 118 14.75 20.95 -11.53
C TRP A 118 14.34 20.86 -10.05
N SER A 119 13.53 19.85 -9.76
CA SER A 119 13.00 19.56 -8.44
C SER A 119 12.93 18.05 -8.23
N ILE A 120 13.37 17.58 -7.07
CA ILE A 120 13.26 16.19 -6.64
C ILE A 120 12.35 16.13 -5.42
N GLY A 121 11.50 15.11 -5.35
CA GLY A 121 10.58 14.91 -4.24
C GLY A 121 10.54 13.46 -3.77
N LEU A 122 10.55 13.27 -2.46
CA LEU A 122 10.18 12.02 -1.80
C LEU A 122 8.76 12.17 -1.25
N PHE A 123 7.93 11.17 -1.45
CA PHE A 123 6.52 11.21 -1.06
C PHE A 123 6.15 9.94 -0.30
N LEU A 124 5.39 10.10 0.76
CA LEU A 124 4.73 9.02 1.48
C LEU A 124 3.23 9.35 1.54
N SER A 125 2.42 8.52 0.91
CA SER A 125 0.99 8.76 0.68
C SER A 125 0.16 7.70 1.34
N PHE A 126 -0.87 8.12 2.07
CA PHE A 126 -1.87 7.27 2.70
C PHE A 126 -3.21 7.55 2.06
N SER A 127 -3.98 6.53 1.72
CA SER A 127 -5.32 6.74 1.13
C SER A 127 -6.32 5.68 1.51
N ILE A 128 -7.58 6.06 1.66
CA ILE A 128 -8.70 5.16 1.89
C ILE A 128 -9.69 5.25 0.73
N PRO A 129 -10.46 4.18 0.46
CA PRO A 129 -11.60 4.26 -0.45
C PRO A 129 -12.58 5.36 0.00
N LEU A 130 -13.06 6.16 -0.93
CA LEU A 130 -13.95 7.28 -0.63
C LEU A 130 -15.25 6.81 0.05
N GLN A 131 -15.72 5.60 -0.28
CA GLN A 131 -16.90 4.98 0.33
C GLN A 131 -16.76 4.83 1.85
N LEU A 132 -15.56 4.48 2.34
CA LEU A 132 -15.33 4.36 3.78
C LEU A 132 -15.35 5.70 4.48
N TYR A 133 -14.82 6.73 3.82
CA TYR A 133 -14.88 8.08 4.34
C TYR A 133 -16.32 8.56 4.47
N PHE A 134 -17.16 8.33 3.44
CA PHE A 134 -18.59 8.64 3.53
C PHE A 134 -19.30 7.84 4.62
N LEU A 135 -19.03 6.54 4.73
CA LEU A 135 -19.60 5.72 5.80
C LEU A 135 -19.23 6.26 7.18
N PHE A 136 -17.97 6.64 7.37
CA PHE A 136 -17.51 7.25 8.61
C PHE A 136 -18.26 8.56 8.90
N LEU A 137 -18.37 9.47 7.92
CA LEU A 137 -19.10 10.73 8.08
C LEU A 137 -20.58 10.52 8.41
N VAL A 138 -21.25 9.59 7.74
CA VAL A 138 -22.67 9.27 8.01
C VAL A 138 -22.81 8.73 9.44
N ARG A 139 -21.97 7.79 9.86
CA ARG A 139 -22.00 7.22 11.21
C ARG A 139 -21.67 8.26 12.29
N PHE A 140 -20.74 9.16 11.98
CA PHE A 140 -20.38 10.27 12.86
C PHE A 140 -21.55 11.25 13.01
N ALA A 141 -22.15 11.69 11.90
CA ALA A 141 -23.34 12.54 11.89
C ALA A 141 -24.50 11.88 12.65
N GLN A 142 -24.72 10.59 12.48
CA GLN A 142 -25.73 9.84 13.25
C GLN A 142 -25.44 9.80 14.74
N SER A 143 -24.18 9.67 15.14
CA SER A 143 -23.81 9.74 16.57
C SER A 143 -24.12 11.12 17.15
N ILE A 144 -23.86 12.19 16.39
CA ILE A 144 -24.23 13.56 16.77
C ILE A 144 -25.75 13.72 16.86
N LEU A 145 -26.51 13.29 15.83
CA LEU A 145 -27.96 13.39 15.84
C LEU A 145 -28.59 12.57 16.97
N HIS A 146 -28.04 11.39 17.26
CA HIS A 146 -28.45 10.57 18.40
C HIS A 146 -28.18 11.28 19.73
N PHE A 147 -27.01 11.90 19.88
CA PHE A 147 -26.68 12.71 21.04
C PHE A 147 -27.65 13.89 21.21
N LEU A 148 -28.10 14.48 20.09
CA LEU A 148 -29.11 15.54 20.05
C LEU A 148 -30.56 15.05 20.15
N LYS A 149 -30.81 13.74 20.32
CA LYS A 149 -32.14 13.11 20.35
C LYS A 149 -33.01 13.35 19.09
N ILE A 150 -32.38 13.63 17.96
CA ILE A 150 -33.07 13.78 16.68
C ILE A 150 -33.29 12.39 16.06
N ARG A 151 -34.49 12.15 15.50
CA ARG A 151 -34.96 10.83 15.00
C ARG A 151 -33.92 10.15 14.09
N LYS A 152 -33.73 8.85 14.28
CA LYS A 152 -32.81 8.04 13.45
C LYS A 152 -33.34 7.89 12.02
N THR A 153 -32.53 8.26 11.05
CA THR A 153 -32.69 7.82 9.66
C THR A 153 -31.96 6.48 9.46
N PRO A 154 -32.57 5.47 8.81
CA PRO A 154 -31.88 4.23 8.50
C PRO A 154 -30.75 4.50 7.49
N VAL A 155 -29.56 3.92 7.74
CA VAL A 155 -28.46 3.95 6.76
C VAL A 155 -28.64 2.77 5.82
N ASN A 156 -28.86 3.05 4.54
CA ASN A 156 -28.81 2.01 3.51
C ASN A 156 -27.40 1.41 3.45
N ARG A 157 -27.30 0.11 3.10
CA ARG A 157 -26.00 -0.53 2.88
C ARG A 157 -25.24 0.26 1.80
N VAL A 158 -23.97 0.53 2.05
CA VAL A 158 -23.10 1.18 1.07
C VAL A 158 -22.77 0.16 0.00
N GLU A 159 -23.30 0.36 -1.20
CA GLU A 159 -22.93 -0.45 -2.36
C GLU A 159 -21.57 0.00 -2.88
N TYR A 160 -20.65 -0.95 -3.01
CA TYR A 160 -19.33 -0.70 -3.58
C TYR A 160 -19.41 -0.84 -5.10
N SER A 161 -19.35 0.27 -5.82
CA SER A 161 -19.11 0.22 -7.26
C SER A 161 -17.67 -0.22 -7.52
N ILE A 162 -17.53 -1.28 -8.32
CA ILE A 162 -16.25 -1.84 -8.77
C ILE A 162 -15.71 -1.04 -9.97
N ASP A 163 -16.57 -0.25 -10.62
CA ASP A 163 -16.28 0.41 -11.89
C ASP A 163 -15.51 1.72 -11.75
N VAL A 164 -15.48 2.33 -10.56
CA VAL A 164 -14.72 3.57 -10.33
C VAL A 164 -13.93 3.46 -9.04
N VAL A 165 -12.60 3.61 -9.15
CA VAL A 165 -11.74 3.66 -7.98
C VAL A 165 -11.63 5.11 -7.53
N GLN A 166 -12.38 5.44 -6.48
CA GLN A 166 -12.35 6.74 -5.82
C GLN A 166 -11.61 6.61 -4.49
N ARG A 167 -10.56 7.39 -4.31
CA ARG A 167 -9.79 7.41 -3.07
C ARG A 167 -9.55 8.83 -2.61
N MET A 168 -9.54 9.01 -1.30
CA MET A 168 -9.00 10.21 -0.68
C MET A 168 -7.82 9.86 0.18
N GLY A 169 -6.86 10.77 0.22
CA GLY A 169 -5.62 10.53 0.92
C GLY A 169 -4.96 11.79 1.40
N VAL A 170 -3.87 11.56 2.12
CA VAL A 170 -2.92 12.58 2.53
C VAL A 170 -1.54 12.14 2.10
N SER A 171 -0.75 13.07 1.58
CA SER A 171 0.64 12.85 1.22
C SER A 171 1.55 13.74 2.04
N PHE A 172 2.54 13.11 2.65
CA PHE A 172 3.71 13.77 3.20
C PHE A 172 4.76 13.82 2.10
N SER A 173 5.33 14.99 1.84
CA SER A 173 6.37 15.14 0.84
C SER A 173 7.53 15.98 1.32
N TRP A 174 8.72 15.55 0.94
CA TRP A 174 9.99 16.22 1.15
C TRP A 174 10.55 16.55 -0.23
N ARG A 175 10.61 17.83 -0.55
CA ARG A 175 11.00 18.31 -1.88
C ARG A 175 12.24 19.16 -1.77
N TYR A 176 13.09 19.07 -2.77
CA TYR A 176 14.21 19.97 -2.97
C TYR A 176 14.16 20.52 -4.39
N SER A 177 14.15 21.84 -4.52
CA SER A 177 14.24 22.53 -5.81
C SER A 177 15.39 23.53 -5.77
N LYS A 178 16.09 23.68 -6.90
CA LYS A 178 17.17 24.67 -7.03
C LYS A 178 16.68 26.10 -6.72
N ARG A 179 15.44 26.43 -7.10
CA ARG A 179 14.87 27.78 -6.93
C ARG A 179 14.38 28.06 -5.52
N TYR A 180 13.79 27.06 -4.86
CA TYR A 180 13.04 27.25 -3.62
C TYR A 180 13.65 26.56 -2.40
N GLY A 181 14.76 25.84 -2.58
CA GLY A 181 15.40 25.06 -1.54
C GLY A 181 14.57 23.85 -1.11
N TYR A 182 14.77 23.46 0.14
CA TYR A 182 14.10 22.32 0.78
C TYR A 182 12.73 22.71 1.33
N ARG A 183 11.70 21.89 1.06
CA ARG A 183 10.33 22.09 1.53
C ARG A 183 9.73 20.78 2.04
N ARG A 184 8.99 20.89 3.13
CA ARG A 184 8.13 19.81 3.66
C ARG A 184 6.69 20.22 3.44
N MET A 185 5.88 19.31 2.90
CA MET A 185 4.47 19.60 2.62
C MET A 185 3.61 18.41 3.04
N VAL A 186 2.45 18.71 3.62
CA VAL A 186 1.37 17.77 3.85
C VAL A 186 0.21 18.25 2.99
N ALA A 187 -0.25 17.41 2.07
CA ALA A 187 -1.31 17.78 1.13
C ALA A 187 -2.40 16.70 1.12
N PRO A 188 -3.67 17.05 1.42
CA PRO A 188 -4.77 16.17 1.11
C PRO A 188 -4.94 16.10 -0.41
N TRP A 189 -5.31 14.93 -0.90
CA TRP A 189 -5.57 14.70 -2.31
C TRP A 189 -6.77 13.81 -2.54
N GLY A 190 -7.47 14.10 -3.64
CA GLY A 190 -8.49 13.23 -4.21
C GLY A 190 -7.93 12.52 -5.43
N LEU A 191 -8.23 11.23 -5.55
CA LEU A 191 -7.96 10.46 -6.74
C LEU A 191 -9.26 9.92 -7.28
N TRP A 192 -9.55 10.32 -8.50
CA TRP A 192 -10.64 9.79 -9.28
C TRP A 192 -10.03 9.06 -10.48
N LEU A 193 -10.03 7.73 -10.40
CA LEU A 193 -9.63 6.85 -11.50
C LEU A 193 -10.91 6.29 -12.10
N PRO A 194 -11.45 6.91 -13.18
CA PRO A 194 -12.40 6.21 -14.00
C PRO A 194 -11.69 4.96 -14.51
N THR A 195 -12.31 3.78 -14.36
CA THR A 195 -11.74 2.58 -14.95
C THR A 195 -11.54 2.84 -16.43
N ILE A 196 -10.47 2.33 -17.02
CA ILE A 196 -10.18 2.49 -18.45
C ILE A 196 -11.41 2.13 -19.30
N ARG A 197 -12.24 1.19 -18.83
CA ARG A 197 -13.58 0.88 -19.36
C ARG A 197 -14.47 2.10 -19.62
N ILE A 198 -14.49 3.08 -18.73
CA ILE A 198 -15.29 4.31 -18.88
C ILE A 198 -14.65 5.21 -19.94
N ILE A 199 -13.33 5.37 -19.91
CA ILE A 199 -12.60 6.17 -20.91
C ILE A 199 -12.77 5.55 -22.31
N THR A 200 -12.66 4.23 -22.41
CA THR A 200 -12.81 3.52 -23.67
C THR A 200 -14.24 3.56 -24.16
N ARG A 201 -15.25 3.41 -23.29
CA ARG A 201 -16.65 3.64 -23.65
C ARG A 201 -16.89 5.05 -24.18
N TRP A 202 -16.28 6.05 -23.56
CA TRP A 202 -16.34 7.45 -24.02
C TRP A 202 -15.67 7.62 -25.37
N LEU A 203 -14.47 7.08 -25.56
CA LEU A 203 -13.74 7.15 -26.83
C LEU A 203 -14.48 6.40 -27.94
N ASP A 204 -15.01 5.22 -27.66
CA ASP A 204 -15.81 4.42 -28.59
C ASP A 204 -17.10 5.19 -28.98
N SER A 205 -17.73 5.89 -28.02
CA SER A 205 -18.92 6.72 -28.26
C SER A 205 -18.61 8.01 -29.05
N LEU A 206 -17.47 8.65 -28.79
CA LEU A 206 -17.06 9.89 -29.47
C LEU A 206 -16.55 9.62 -30.88
N ALA A 207 -15.88 8.49 -31.08
CA ALA A 207 -15.24 8.20 -32.35
C ALA A 207 -16.25 7.83 -33.45
N GLY A 208 -17.44 7.31 -33.13
CA GLY A 208 -18.43 6.86 -34.13
C GLY A 208 -17.89 5.87 -35.18
N LEU A 209 -16.66 5.38 -34.97
CA LEU A 209 -15.82 4.71 -35.95
C LEU A 209 -15.73 3.26 -35.50
N GLY A 210 -16.58 2.42 -36.08
CA GLY A 210 -16.69 0.97 -35.84
C GLY A 210 -15.44 0.14 -36.15
N LYS A 211 -14.25 0.73 -36.16
CA LYS A 211 -13.02 -0.04 -36.06
C LYS A 211 -12.79 -0.30 -34.59
N LYS A 212 -13.04 -1.56 -34.17
CA LYS A 212 -12.48 -2.18 -32.97
C LYS A 212 -10.97 -1.91 -32.96
N LEU A 213 -10.56 -0.74 -32.46
CA LEU A 213 -9.21 -0.56 -31.99
C LEU A 213 -8.94 -1.73 -31.04
N LYS A 214 -7.68 -2.14 -30.92
CA LYS A 214 -7.27 -3.12 -29.92
C LYS A 214 -7.37 -2.51 -28.52
N THR A 215 -8.51 -1.91 -28.21
CA THR A 215 -8.90 -1.30 -26.97
C THR A 215 -8.86 -2.35 -25.87
N GLU A 216 -9.20 -3.60 -26.15
CA GLU A 216 -8.98 -4.74 -25.23
C GLU A 216 -7.50 -5.02 -24.93
N TRP A 217 -6.62 -4.87 -25.94
CA TRP A 217 -5.16 -4.96 -25.70
C TRP A 217 -4.66 -3.78 -24.90
N LEU A 218 -5.14 -2.56 -25.20
CA LEU A 218 -4.87 -1.38 -24.40
C LEU A 218 -5.39 -1.61 -22.97
N ILE A 219 -6.68 -1.85 -22.73
CA ILE A 219 -7.33 -2.17 -21.45
C ILE A 219 -6.56 -3.25 -20.67
N SER A 220 -6.11 -4.32 -21.33
CA SER A 220 -5.31 -5.38 -20.69
C SER A 220 -3.86 -5.00 -20.39
N LYS A 221 -3.37 -3.88 -20.95
CA LYS A 221 -2.01 -3.35 -20.80
C LYS A 221 -1.92 -1.95 -20.19
N THR A 222 -3.00 -1.19 -20.00
CA THR A 222 -2.91 0.28 -19.87
C THR A 222 -3.03 0.85 -18.49
N ALA A 223 -2.20 1.87 -18.29
CA ALA A 223 -2.18 2.81 -17.20
C ALA A 223 -3.58 3.19 -16.70
N GLY A 224 -3.71 3.34 -15.38
CA GLY A 224 -4.79 4.16 -14.84
C GLY A 224 -4.55 5.61 -15.24
N LEU A 225 -5.44 6.19 -16.05
CA LEU A 225 -5.51 7.63 -16.23
C LEU A 225 -6.44 8.18 -15.14
N GLY A 226 -5.91 9.05 -14.29
CA GLY A 226 -6.64 9.63 -13.18
C GLY A 226 -6.54 11.13 -13.14
N LEU A 227 -7.58 11.75 -12.62
CA LEU A 227 -7.51 13.13 -12.17
C LEU A 227 -7.09 13.11 -10.71
N THR A 228 -6.05 13.89 -10.40
CA THR A 228 -5.70 14.19 -9.02
C THR A 228 -5.91 15.67 -8.75
N SER A 229 -6.58 15.95 -7.65
CA SER A 229 -6.60 17.26 -7.03
C SER A 229 -5.73 17.20 -5.78
N SER A 230 -4.89 18.19 -5.57
CA SER A 230 -4.06 18.33 -4.38
C SER A 230 -4.22 19.75 -3.86
N LEU A 231 -4.57 19.88 -2.58
CA LEU A 231 -4.63 21.17 -1.91
C LEU A 231 -3.26 21.49 -1.32
N TYR A 232 -2.65 22.57 -1.77
CA TYR A 232 -1.41 23.12 -1.21
C TYR A 232 -1.71 24.48 -0.58
N ASN A 233 -0.75 25.03 0.17
CA ASN A 233 -0.88 26.36 0.79
C ASN A 233 -1.18 27.45 -0.24
N ASP A 234 -0.71 27.29 -1.49
CA ASP A 234 -0.91 28.23 -2.58
C ASP A 234 -2.26 28.01 -3.33
N GLY A 235 -3.10 27.09 -2.85
CA GLY A 235 -4.44 26.83 -3.38
C GLY A 235 -4.66 25.39 -3.89
N LEU A 236 -5.82 25.19 -4.52
CA LEU A 236 -6.20 23.91 -5.12
C LEU A 236 -5.48 23.74 -6.46
N THR A 237 -4.67 22.70 -6.56
CA THR A 237 -4.01 22.32 -7.82
C THR A 237 -4.65 21.08 -8.40
N GLY A 238 -4.90 21.11 -9.71
CA GLY A 238 -5.35 19.95 -10.48
C GLY A 238 -4.21 19.44 -11.36
N SER A 239 -4.04 18.13 -11.46
CA SER A 239 -3.12 17.50 -12.41
C SER A 239 -3.77 16.27 -13.02
N VAL A 240 -3.54 16.08 -14.32
CA VAL A 240 -3.75 14.77 -14.92
C VAL A 240 -2.57 13.90 -14.55
N VAL A 241 -2.88 12.72 -14.04
CA VAL A 241 -1.89 11.70 -13.70
C VAL A 241 -2.14 10.51 -14.59
N LEU A 242 -1.19 10.25 -15.49
CA LEU A 242 -1.12 8.98 -16.18
C LEU A 242 -0.25 8.04 -15.33
N SER A 243 -0.86 7.03 -14.73
CA SER A 243 -0.18 6.05 -13.88
C SER A 243 -0.07 4.70 -14.59
N LEU A 244 1.09 4.40 -15.17
CA LEU A 244 1.42 3.05 -15.64
C LEU A 244 1.77 2.21 -14.41
N ASN A 245 0.79 1.48 -13.89
CA ASN A 245 0.95 0.74 -12.64
C ASN A 245 0.87 -0.76 -12.90
N SER A 246 1.99 -1.48 -12.75
CA SER A 246 2.01 -2.94 -12.95
C SER A 246 1.07 -3.70 -12.00
N PHE A 247 0.68 -3.08 -10.88
CA PHE A 247 -0.09 -3.67 -9.78
C PHE A 247 -1.52 -4.07 -10.13
N PHE A 248 -2.13 -3.40 -11.10
CA PHE A 248 -3.48 -3.74 -11.56
C PHE A 248 -3.49 -4.88 -12.57
N TYR A 249 -2.33 -5.32 -13.06
CA TYR A 249 -2.26 -6.49 -13.93
C TYR A 249 -1.72 -7.68 -13.15
N ASP A 250 -2.36 -8.83 -13.34
CA ASP A 250 -1.70 -10.10 -13.10
C ASP A 250 -0.71 -10.34 -14.26
N TRP A 251 0.50 -9.75 -14.17
CA TRP A 251 1.57 -9.96 -15.16
C TRP A 251 2.05 -11.42 -15.26
N GLY A 252 1.35 -12.36 -14.61
CA GLY A 252 1.74 -13.76 -14.52
C GLY A 252 3.12 -13.84 -13.87
N SER A 253 3.19 -13.62 -12.54
CA SER A 253 4.38 -13.74 -11.68
C SER A 253 5.69 -13.68 -12.48
N TRP A 254 6.11 -12.46 -12.86
CA TRP A 254 7.33 -12.25 -13.65
C TRP A 254 8.51 -12.89 -12.90
N ARG A 255 8.91 -14.08 -13.35
CA ARG A 255 10.11 -14.86 -13.00
C ARG A 255 10.35 -15.29 -11.54
N GLY A 256 9.32 -15.36 -10.71
CA GLY A 256 9.43 -16.04 -9.41
C GLY A 256 8.25 -16.98 -9.23
N GLY A 257 8.48 -18.29 -9.32
CA GLY A 257 7.44 -19.27 -9.04
C GLY A 257 6.78 -18.93 -7.70
N LYS A 258 5.47 -18.60 -7.72
CA LYS A 258 4.68 -18.40 -6.50
C LYS A 258 5.05 -19.53 -5.53
N SER A 259 5.58 -19.19 -4.35
CA SER A 259 6.01 -20.18 -3.37
C SER A 259 4.89 -21.19 -3.14
N SER A 260 5.20 -22.46 -2.87
CA SER A 260 4.14 -23.47 -2.65
C SER A 260 3.16 -23.00 -1.56
N SER A 261 3.69 -22.37 -0.51
CA SER A 261 2.95 -21.69 0.56
C SER A 261 1.97 -20.63 0.03
N TYR A 262 2.38 -19.77 -0.91
CA TYR A 262 1.49 -18.80 -1.53
C TYR A 262 0.33 -19.47 -2.27
N ARG A 263 0.62 -20.51 -3.07
CA ARG A 263 -0.41 -21.24 -3.83
C ARG A 263 -1.39 -21.94 -2.89
N GLU A 264 -0.89 -22.50 -1.80
CA GLU A 264 -1.72 -23.15 -0.77
C GLU A 264 -2.60 -22.14 -0.02
N LYS A 265 -2.06 -21.01 0.42
CA LYS A 265 -2.84 -19.92 1.06
C LYS A 265 -3.93 -19.40 0.12
N LEU A 266 -3.61 -19.20 -1.15
CA LEU A 266 -4.57 -18.74 -2.15
C LEU A 266 -5.68 -19.77 -2.39
N LYS A 267 -5.34 -21.08 -2.43
CA LYS A 267 -6.33 -22.16 -2.51
C LYS A 267 -7.25 -22.15 -1.27
N LYS A 268 -6.70 -22.07 -0.06
CA LYS A 268 -7.47 -22.01 1.19
C LYS A 268 -8.39 -20.79 1.25
N MET A 269 -7.94 -19.61 0.81
CA MET A 269 -8.80 -18.42 0.75
C MET A 269 -9.95 -18.57 -0.24
N LYS A 270 -9.68 -19.10 -1.44
CA LYS A 270 -10.72 -19.36 -2.45
C LYS A 270 -11.74 -20.41 -1.98
N GLU A 271 -11.27 -21.44 -1.29
CA GLU A 271 -12.15 -22.47 -0.72
C GLU A 271 -13.03 -21.89 0.40
N ALA A 272 -12.47 -21.08 1.29
CA ALA A 272 -13.23 -20.39 2.33
C ALA A 272 -14.27 -19.41 1.75
N GLU A 273 -13.94 -18.70 0.68
CA GLU A 273 -14.89 -17.82 -0.01
C GLU A 273 -16.03 -18.61 -0.66
N ARG A 274 -15.74 -19.75 -1.31
CA ARG A 274 -16.77 -20.65 -1.85
C ARG A 274 -17.69 -21.18 -0.75
N ARG A 275 -17.13 -21.60 0.40
CA ARG A 275 -17.93 -22.06 1.55
C ARG A 275 -18.87 -20.96 2.07
N ARG A 276 -18.40 -19.71 2.14
CA ARG A 276 -19.26 -18.57 2.53
C ARG A 276 -20.40 -18.33 1.55
N LYS A 277 -20.10 -18.32 0.24
CA LYS A 277 -21.15 -18.16 -0.80
C LYS A 277 -22.19 -19.27 -0.73
N LEU A 278 -21.77 -20.52 -0.54
CA LEU A 278 -22.70 -21.64 -0.36
C LEU A 278 -23.60 -21.49 0.87
N VAL A 279 -23.08 -20.93 1.97
CA VAL A 279 -23.89 -20.64 3.17
C VAL A 279 -24.86 -19.47 2.94
N GLU A 280 -24.43 -18.45 2.19
CA GLU A 280 -25.28 -17.29 1.84
C GLU A 280 -26.37 -17.64 0.82
N GLU A 281 -26.06 -18.47 -0.18
CA GLU A 281 -26.99 -18.93 -1.22
C GLU A 281 -27.90 -20.07 -0.73
N GLY A 282 -27.36 -20.96 0.11
CA GLY A 282 -28.06 -22.10 0.70
C GLY A 282 -28.76 -21.76 2.01
N GLY A 283 -29.30 -20.55 2.14
CA GLY A 283 -30.06 -20.13 3.32
C GLY A 283 -31.01 -21.23 3.77
N VAL A 284 -30.82 -21.67 5.02
CA VAL A 284 -31.44 -22.84 5.70
C VAL A 284 -30.75 -24.17 5.42
N VAL A 285 -29.65 -24.43 6.13
CA VAL A 285 -29.44 -25.77 6.68
C VAL A 285 -30.08 -25.74 8.06
N GLY A 286 -31.34 -26.20 8.12
CA GLY A 286 -32.05 -26.39 9.37
C GLY A 286 -31.25 -27.33 10.29
N GLU A 287 -31.33 -27.03 11.59
CA GLU A 287 -31.07 -28.04 12.62
C GLU A 287 -32.08 -29.19 12.53
#